data_AF-A0A8H4U402-F1
#
_entry.id   AF-A0A8H4U402-F1
#
_cell.length_a   1.000
_cell.length_b   1.000
_cell.length_c   1.000
_cell.angle_alpha   90.00
_cell.angle_beta   90.00
_cell.angle_gamma   90.00
#
_symmetry.space_group_name_H-M   'P 1'
#
loop_
_entity.id
_entity.type
_entity.pdbx_description
1 polymer ?
#
loop_
_entity_poly.entity_id
_entity_poly.type
_entity_poly.pdbx_seq_one_letter_code
_entity_poly.pdbx_strand_id
1 'polypeptide(L)'
;MEIEDAQDHPLRPGEQHSEKYFALLKARRNLPVSSKRQEFLDVYHEHQASFFPLPFSFSFAKKLALQQLALFDEWNGDGIVACTQPRRLAASSMAQRTADEMDVPLGTEVGYNVRFDVRADSRGARLVYVTDGALLQQTKKDPDFSLYSCAIIDETHERTLATDIHPPGLAEKGRGPSVRPQDHHHASYPRR
;
A
#
# COMPACT_ATOMS: atom_id res chain seq x y z
N MET A 1 -19.24 -7.01 -1.20
CA MET A 1 -18.41 -7.36 -2.37
C MET A 1 -17.07 -6.69 -2.14
N GLU A 2 -15.94 -7.38 -2.27
CA GLU A 2 -14.65 -6.71 -2.10
C GLU A 2 -14.50 -5.67 -3.21
N ILE A 3 -13.87 -4.52 -2.92
CA ILE A 3 -13.65 -3.47 -3.91
C ILE A 3 -12.87 -3.96 -5.14
N GLU A 4 -12.07 -5.00 -4.92
CA GLU A 4 -11.28 -5.72 -5.93
C GLU A 4 -12.14 -6.52 -6.92
N ASP A 5 -13.40 -6.82 -6.60
CA ASP A 5 -14.32 -7.55 -7.48
C ASP A 5 -15.19 -6.64 -8.35
N ALA A 6 -15.09 -5.32 -8.19
CA ALA A 6 -15.88 -4.38 -8.97
C ALA A 6 -15.54 -4.48 -10.45
N GLN A 7 -16.54 -4.35 -11.33
CA GLN A 7 -16.29 -4.27 -12.78
C GLN A 7 -15.76 -2.89 -13.17
N ASP A 8 -16.28 -1.85 -12.52
CA ASP A 8 -15.82 -0.48 -12.68
C ASP A 8 -14.56 -0.24 -11.85
N HIS A 9 -13.60 0.47 -12.43
CA HIS A 9 -12.31 0.75 -11.82
C HIS A 9 -12.48 1.72 -10.64
N PRO A 10 -12.16 1.32 -9.40
CA PRO A 10 -12.52 2.11 -8.21
C PRO A 10 -11.67 3.40 -8.09
N LEU A 11 -10.51 3.47 -8.73
CA LEU A 11 -9.67 4.69 -8.78
C LEU A 11 -9.90 5.56 -10.02
N ARG A 12 -10.57 5.04 -11.04
CA ARG A 12 -10.65 5.67 -12.37
C ARG A 12 -12.10 5.70 -12.83
N PRO A 13 -12.89 6.71 -12.38
CA PRO A 13 -14.31 6.77 -12.66
C PRO A 13 -14.61 6.71 -14.17
N GLY A 14 -15.49 5.80 -14.57
CA GLY A 14 -15.87 5.61 -15.97
C GLY A 14 -14.97 4.66 -16.77
N GLU A 15 -13.93 4.10 -16.14
CA GLU A 15 -13.12 3.02 -16.71
C GLU A 15 -13.53 1.67 -16.10
N GLN A 16 -13.38 0.59 -16.86
CA GLN A 16 -13.62 -0.78 -16.39
C GLN A 16 -12.29 -1.52 -16.27
N HIS A 17 -12.23 -2.45 -15.33
CA HIS A 17 -11.07 -3.33 -15.22
C HIS A 17 -10.91 -4.20 -16.46
N SER A 18 -9.67 -4.32 -16.92
CA SER A 18 -9.28 -5.15 -18.06
C SER A 18 -9.38 -6.64 -17.74
N GLU A 19 -9.46 -7.48 -18.78
CA GLU A 19 -9.38 -8.94 -18.59
C GLU A 19 -8.05 -9.37 -17.92
N LYS A 20 -6.97 -8.61 -18.19
CA LYS A 20 -5.65 -8.81 -17.58
C LYS A 20 -5.72 -8.60 -16.06
N TYR A 21 -6.45 -7.59 -15.59
CA TYR A 21 -6.68 -7.35 -14.16
C TYR A 21 -7.29 -8.58 -13.49
N PHE A 22 -8.39 -9.10 -14.01
CA PHE A 22 -9.07 -10.26 -13.40
C PHE A 22 -8.21 -11.53 -13.42
N ALA A 23 -7.41 -11.72 -14.46
CA ALA A 23 -6.45 -12.82 -14.52
C ALA A 23 -5.38 -12.70 -13.42
N LEU A 24 -4.85 -11.50 -13.20
CA LEU A 24 -3.86 -11.22 -12.15
C LEU A 24 -4.48 -11.32 -10.75
N LEU A 25 -5.69 -10.80 -10.55
CA LEU A 25 -6.45 -10.91 -9.30
C LEU A 25 -6.65 -12.38 -8.91
N LYS A 26 -7.04 -13.23 -9.87
CA LYS A 26 -7.17 -14.68 -9.63
C LYS A 26 -5.85 -15.32 -9.20
N ALA A 27 -4.74 -14.95 -9.84
CA ALA A 27 -3.42 -15.44 -9.47
C ALA A 27 -3.00 -14.98 -8.06
N ARG A 28 -3.28 -13.72 -7.70
CA ARG A 28 -3.02 -13.15 -6.36
C ARG A 28 -3.81 -13.88 -5.28
N ARG A 29 -5.10 -14.16 -5.51
CA ARG A 29 -5.96 -14.91 -4.57
C ARG A 29 -5.50 -16.34 -4.31
N ASN A 30 -4.81 -16.97 -5.26
CA ASN A 30 -4.25 -18.31 -5.07
C ASN A 30 -2.98 -18.34 -4.20
N LEU A 31 -2.42 -17.19 -3.82
CA LEU A 31 -1.26 -17.14 -2.94
C LEU A 31 -1.66 -17.51 -1.50
N PRO A 32 -0.81 -18.28 -0.76
CA PRO A 32 -1.11 -18.69 0.61
C PRO A 32 -1.40 -17.54 1.59
N VAL A 33 -0.85 -16.36 1.29
CA VAL A 33 -1.08 -15.14 2.06
C VAL A 33 -2.55 -14.70 2.05
N SER A 34 -3.26 -14.95 0.95
CA SER A 34 -4.66 -14.55 0.79
C SER A 34 -5.57 -15.30 1.77
N SER A 35 -5.25 -16.56 2.10
CA SER A 35 -5.98 -17.33 3.13
C SER A 35 -5.76 -16.79 4.55
N LYS A 36 -4.68 -16.03 4.79
CA LYS A 36 -4.35 -15.40 6.06
C LYS A 36 -4.71 -13.91 6.09
N ARG A 37 -5.52 -13.43 5.13
CA ARG A 37 -5.94 -12.02 5.03
C ARG A 37 -6.52 -11.49 6.34
N GLN A 38 -7.49 -12.20 6.92
CA GLN A 38 -8.15 -11.74 8.14
C GLN A 38 -7.19 -11.69 9.33
N GLU A 39 -6.38 -12.74 9.52
CA GLU A 39 -5.34 -12.79 10.56
C GLU A 39 -4.37 -11.59 10.46
N PHE A 40 -3.98 -11.21 9.23
CA PHE A 40 -3.16 -10.04 9.00
C PHE A 40 -3.87 -8.73 9.36
N LEU A 41 -5.14 -8.57 8.94
CA LEU A 41 -5.92 -7.36 9.19
C LEU A 41 -6.26 -7.18 10.68
N ASP A 42 -6.54 -8.27 11.39
CA ASP A 42 -6.80 -8.24 12.83
C ASP A 42 -5.57 -7.67 13.57
N VAL A 43 -4.37 -8.17 13.26
CA VAL A 43 -3.10 -7.67 13.82
C VAL A 43 -2.78 -6.24 13.36
N TYR A 44 -3.17 -5.88 12.14
CA TYR A 44 -3.00 -4.53 11.58
C TYR A 44 -3.88 -3.50 12.29
N HIS A 45 -5.10 -3.88 12.68
CA HIS A 45 -6.04 -3.02 13.39
C HIS A 45 -5.79 -2.94 14.89
N GLU A 46 -5.30 -4.03 15.50
CA GLU A 46 -5.05 -4.09 16.95
C GLU A 46 -3.84 -3.24 17.38
N HIS A 47 -2.83 -3.12 16.53
CA HIS A 47 -1.58 -2.44 16.88
C HIS A 47 -1.26 -1.29 15.94
N GLN A 48 -0.72 -0.20 16.49
CA GLN A 48 -0.21 0.94 15.70
C GLN A 48 1.08 0.59 14.97
N ALA A 49 1.88 -0.32 15.53
CA ALA A 49 3.08 -0.87 14.93
C ALA A 49 3.07 -2.39 15.10
N SER A 50 3.13 -3.12 13.98
CA SER A 50 3.14 -4.58 13.95
C SER A 50 4.39 -5.07 13.24
N PHE A 51 5.07 -6.04 13.83
CA PHE A 51 6.19 -6.71 13.20
C PHE A 51 5.71 -8.04 12.62
N PHE A 52 5.80 -8.19 11.30
CA PHE A 52 5.41 -9.41 10.61
C PHE A 52 6.65 -10.16 10.10
N PRO A 53 7.15 -11.17 10.84
CA PRO A 53 8.31 -11.94 10.42
C PRO A 53 7.96 -12.79 9.20
N LEU A 54 8.56 -12.46 8.06
CA LEU A 54 8.43 -13.23 6.83
C LEU A 54 9.50 -14.32 6.76
N PRO A 55 9.14 -15.58 6.43
CA PRO A 55 10.14 -16.63 6.25
C PRO A 55 11.01 -16.33 5.03
N PHE A 56 12.26 -16.80 5.01
CA PHE A 56 13.18 -16.60 3.87
C PHE A 56 12.63 -17.15 2.53
N SER A 57 11.72 -18.12 2.58
CA SER A 57 11.02 -18.67 1.41
C SER A 57 9.91 -17.77 0.85
N PHE A 58 9.75 -16.56 1.40
CA PHE A 58 8.72 -15.64 0.97
C PHE A 58 9.07 -15.02 -0.38
N SER A 59 8.22 -15.27 -1.37
CA SER A 59 8.43 -14.79 -2.72
C SER A 59 7.96 -13.36 -2.90
N PHE A 60 8.51 -12.70 -3.91
CA PHE A 60 8.12 -11.36 -4.36
C PHE A 60 6.60 -11.18 -4.46
N ALA A 61 5.89 -12.16 -5.05
CA ALA A 61 4.44 -12.10 -5.22
C ALA A 61 3.67 -12.11 -3.89
N LYS A 62 4.12 -12.88 -2.89
CA LYS A 62 3.46 -12.91 -1.58
C LYS A 62 3.65 -11.57 -0.84
N LYS A 63 4.80 -10.92 -1.03
CA LYS A 63 5.10 -9.60 -0.46
C LYS A 63 4.24 -8.52 -1.06
N LEU A 64 4.14 -8.52 -2.38
CA LEU A 64 3.26 -7.62 -3.12
C LEU A 64 1.80 -7.75 -2.66
N ALA A 65 1.33 -8.97 -2.45
CA ALA A 65 -0.03 -9.23 -1.99
C ALA A 65 -0.29 -8.67 -0.57
N LEU A 66 0.64 -8.84 0.38
CA LEU A 66 0.50 -8.23 1.73
C LEU A 66 0.39 -6.71 1.67
N GLN A 67 1.23 -6.07 0.87
CA GLN A 67 1.23 -4.61 0.74
C GLN A 67 -0.06 -4.10 0.10
N GLN A 68 -0.59 -4.83 -0.89
CA GLN A 68 -1.89 -4.53 -1.49
C GLN A 68 -3.04 -4.75 -0.50
N LEU A 69 -2.97 -5.75 0.40
CA LEU A 69 -3.98 -5.92 1.45
C LEU A 69 -4.07 -4.70 2.36
N ALA A 70 -2.92 -4.16 2.79
CA ALA A 70 -2.89 -2.92 3.58
C ALA A 70 -3.45 -1.72 2.80
N LEU A 71 -3.12 -1.61 1.51
CA LEU A 71 -3.68 -0.58 0.64
C LEU A 71 -5.22 -0.65 0.54
N PHE A 72 -5.77 -1.86 0.37
CA PHE A 72 -7.21 -2.04 0.26
C PHE A 72 -7.95 -1.81 1.59
N ASP A 73 -7.28 -2.00 2.73
CA ASP A 73 -7.84 -1.67 4.03
C ASP A 73 -7.87 -0.16 4.28
N GLU A 74 -6.80 0.54 3.88
CA GLU A 74 -6.69 2.00 3.93
C GLU A 74 -7.43 2.72 2.77
N TRP A 75 -8.21 1.99 1.97
CA TRP A 75 -8.81 2.48 0.72
C TRP A 75 -9.70 3.72 0.89
N ASN A 76 -10.41 3.80 2.01
CA ASN A 76 -11.32 4.90 2.33
C ASN A 76 -10.60 6.14 2.90
N GLY A 77 -9.29 6.06 3.12
CA GLY A 77 -8.47 7.17 3.60
C GLY A 77 -7.89 8.04 2.48
N ASP A 78 -7.49 9.26 2.85
CA ASP A 78 -6.75 10.16 1.96
C ASP A 78 -5.22 10.01 2.07
N GLY A 79 -4.76 9.10 2.94
CA GLY A 79 -3.35 8.86 3.15
C GLY A 79 -2.72 7.95 2.10
N ILE A 80 -1.40 8.11 1.94
CA ILE A 80 -0.57 7.26 1.08
C ILE A 80 -0.06 6.08 1.90
N VAL A 81 -0.10 4.89 1.31
CA VAL A 81 0.65 3.74 1.82
C VAL A 81 2.07 3.78 1.26
N ALA A 82 3.08 3.88 2.13
CA ALA A 82 4.48 3.80 1.74
C ALA A 82 5.04 2.41 2.00
N CYS A 83 5.70 1.82 1.00
CA CYS A 83 6.41 0.55 1.15
C CYS A 83 7.91 0.78 0.93
N THR A 84 8.74 0.61 1.95
CA THR A 84 10.19 0.70 1.75
C THR A 84 10.71 -0.52 1.00
N GLN A 85 11.82 -0.35 0.29
CA GLN A 85 12.58 -1.40 -0.37
C GLN A 85 14.07 -1.05 -0.25
N PRO A 86 14.96 -2.00 0.11
CA PRO A 86 16.38 -1.70 0.32
C PRO A 86 17.09 -1.29 -0.98
N ARG A 87 16.56 -1.69 -2.14
CA ARG A 87 17.17 -1.48 -3.46
C ARG A 87 16.27 -0.69 -4.38
N ARG A 88 16.85 0.28 -5.09
CA ARG A 88 16.16 1.12 -6.09
C ARG A 88 15.42 0.29 -7.15
N LEU A 89 16.09 -0.73 -7.69
CA LEU A 89 15.51 -1.61 -8.70
C LEU A 89 14.34 -2.45 -8.14
N ALA A 90 14.38 -2.80 -6.85
CA ALA A 90 13.26 -3.50 -6.22
C ALA A 90 12.06 -2.56 -6.08
N ALA A 91 12.26 -1.33 -5.60
CA ALA A 91 11.21 -0.31 -5.52
C ALA A 91 10.53 -0.06 -6.89
N SER A 92 11.32 0.18 -7.93
CA SER A 92 10.77 0.44 -9.28
C SER A 92 10.05 -0.78 -9.85
N SER A 93 10.58 -2.00 -9.62
CA SER A 93 9.97 -3.23 -10.11
C SER A 93 8.68 -3.58 -9.37
N MET A 94 8.61 -3.35 -8.06
CA MET A 94 7.39 -3.52 -7.28
C MET A 94 6.32 -2.51 -7.66
N ALA A 95 6.70 -1.25 -7.87
CA ALA A 95 5.76 -0.24 -8.34
C ALA A 95 5.18 -0.58 -9.72
N GLN A 96 6.03 -0.96 -10.68
CA GLN A 96 5.55 -1.36 -12.01
C GLN A 96 4.64 -2.58 -11.94
N ARG A 97 5.02 -3.60 -11.18
CA ARG A 97 4.20 -4.81 -11.04
C ARG A 97 2.86 -4.52 -10.34
N THR A 98 2.85 -3.65 -9.34
CA THR A 98 1.61 -3.29 -8.64
C THR A 98 0.71 -2.45 -9.52
N ALA A 99 1.27 -1.51 -10.30
CA ALA A 99 0.52 -0.73 -11.27
C ALA A 99 -0.17 -1.66 -12.29
N ASP A 100 0.55 -2.66 -12.80
CA ASP A 100 0.01 -3.70 -13.66
C ASP A 100 -1.09 -4.55 -13.00
N GLU A 101 -0.94 -4.90 -11.71
CA GLU A 101 -1.93 -5.69 -10.95
C GLU A 101 -3.16 -4.89 -10.53
N MET A 102 -3.04 -3.56 -10.47
CA MET A 102 -4.12 -2.64 -10.16
C MET A 102 -4.76 -2.02 -11.41
N ASP A 103 -4.26 -2.35 -12.60
CA ASP A 103 -4.74 -1.82 -13.88
C ASP A 103 -4.64 -0.29 -14.02
N VAL A 104 -3.58 0.28 -13.44
CA VAL A 104 -3.32 1.73 -13.43
C VAL A 104 -1.99 2.08 -14.09
N PRO A 105 -1.84 3.29 -14.66
CA PRO A 105 -0.57 3.72 -15.19
C PRO A 105 0.42 4.06 -14.07
N LEU A 106 1.64 3.54 -14.19
CA LEU A 106 2.73 3.83 -13.25
C LEU A 106 3.02 5.34 -13.18
N GLY A 107 2.95 5.88 -11.97
CA GLY A 107 3.20 7.28 -11.63
C GLY A 107 1.96 8.04 -11.21
N THR A 108 0.77 7.46 -11.35
CA THR A 108 -0.50 8.05 -10.90
C THR A 108 -0.87 7.46 -9.54
N GLU A 109 -1.73 6.45 -9.47
CA GLU A 109 -2.18 5.89 -8.18
C GLU A 109 -1.14 4.97 -7.53
N VAL A 110 -0.28 4.37 -8.34
CA VAL A 110 0.88 3.59 -7.90
C VAL A 110 2.14 4.22 -8.44
N GLY A 111 3.15 4.39 -7.60
CA GLY A 111 4.42 5.00 -8.00
C GLY A 111 5.63 4.55 -7.18
N TYR A 112 6.77 5.15 -7.48
CA TYR A 112 7.98 5.00 -6.67
C TYR A 112 8.72 6.33 -6.47
N ASN A 113 9.45 6.42 -5.36
CA ASN A 113 10.37 7.51 -5.06
C ASN A 113 11.71 6.94 -4.60
N VAL A 114 12.70 7.00 -5.50
CA VAL A 114 14.07 6.59 -5.21
C VAL A 114 15.03 7.74 -5.50
N ARG A 115 16.23 7.67 -4.95
CA ARG A 115 17.24 8.71 -5.16
C ARG A 115 17.46 8.94 -6.66
N PHE A 116 17.31 10.18 -7.11
CA PHE A 116 17.47 10.64 -8.51
C PHE A 116 16.44 10.15 -9.51
N ASP A 117 15.40 9.43 -9.09
CA ASP A 117 14.33 8.98 -9.98
C ASP A 117 13.01 8.87 -9.21
N VAL A 118 12.09 9.79 -9.50
CA VAL A 118 10.81 9.92 -8.81
C VAL A 118 9.71 9.82 -9.84
N ARG A 119 8.86 8.80 -9.69
CA ARG A 119 7.71 8.55 -10.53
C ARG A 119 6.51 8.20 -9.66
N ALA A 120 6.05 9.20 -8.92
CA ALA A 120 4.84 9.16 -8.09
C ALA A 120 4.23 10.56 -8.05
N ASP A 121 2.92 10.67 -8.31
CA ASP A 121 2.18 11.91 -8.09
C ASP A 121 1.81 12.04 -6.61
N SER A 122 2.40 13.02 -5.93
CA SER A 122 2.11 13.31 -4.51
C SER A 122 0.64 13.63 -4.20
N ARG A 123 -0.20 13.92 -5.19
CA ARG A 123 -1.62 14.25 -5.00
C ARG A 123 -2.59 13.14 -5.44
N GLY A 124 -2.11 12.16 -6.19
CA GLY A 124 -2.93 11.07 -6.74
C GLY A 124 -2.49 9.68 -6.29
N ALA A 125 -1.26 9.52 -5.79
CA ALA A 125 -0.75 8.23 -5.36
C ALA A 125 -1.51 7.73 -4.13
N ARG A 126 -1.88 6.45 -4.16
CA ARG A 126 -2.39 5.69 -3.02
C ARG A 126 -1.33 4.74 -2.46
N LEU A 127 -0.40 4.30 -3.32
CA LEU A 127 0.72 3.43 -2.95
C LEU A 127 2.02 3.93 -3.56
N VAL A 128 3.05 4.11 -2.72
CA VAL A 128 4.38 4.53 -3.18
C VAL A 128 5.45 3.59 -2.64
N TYR A 129 6.25 3.04 -3.56
CA TYR A 129 7.45 2.29 -3.22
C TYR A 129 8.64 3.23 -3.06
N VAL A 130 9.31 3.17 -1.92
CA VAL A 130 10.40 4.11 -1.59
C VAL A 130 11.65 3.34 -1.20
N THR A 131 12.82 3.95 -1.39
CA THR A 131 14.01 3.46 -0.67
C THR A 131 14.04 4.04 0.73
N ASP A 132 14.68 3.32 1.65
CA ASP A 132 14.90 3.73 3.04
C ASP A 132 15.40 5.18 3.17
N GLY A 133 16.45 5.50 2.42
CA GLY A 133 17.01 6.85 2.41
C GLY A 133 16.09 7.91 1.80
N ALA A 134 15.18 7.54 0.90
CA ALA A 134 14.19 8.46 0.34
C ALA A 134 13.10 8.76 1.38
N LEU A 135 12.61 7.74 2.09
CA LEU A 135 11.64 7.91 3.18
C LEU A 135 12.24 8.76 4.32
N LEU A 136 13.49 8.47 4.72
CA LEU A 136 14.20 9.25 5.73
C LEU A 136 14.43 10.71 5.31
N GLN A 137 14.58 10.99 4.01
CA GLN A 137 14.65 12.37 3.52
C GLN A 137 13.31 13.09 3.60
N GLN A 138 12.19 12.36 3.47
CA GLN A 138 10.86 12.93 3.60
C GLN A 138 10.54 13.32 5.04
N THR A 139 11.02 12.56 6.03
CA THR A 139 10.82 12.91 7.46
C THR A 139 11.43 14.25 7.84
N LYS A 140 12.49 14.68 7.15
CA LYS A 140 13.09 16.01 7.35
C LYS A 140 12.19 17.14 6.87
N LYS A 141 11.30 16.87 5.91
CA LYS A 141 10.37 17.85 5.33
C LYS A 141 9.00 17.80 6.01
N ASP A 142 8.56 16.60 6.34
CA ASP A 142 7.28 16.30 6.99
C ASP A 142 7.55 15.31 8.14
N PRO A 143 7.97 15.82 9.32
CA PRO A 143 8.28 14.98 10.49
C PRO A 143 7.08 14.19 11.01
N ASP A 144 5.87 14.69 10.76
CA ASP A 144 4.62 14.10 11.22
C ASP A 144 4.08 13.05 10.24
N PHE A 145 4.74 12.86 9.09
CA PHE A 145 4.28 11.97 8.02
C PHE A 145 2.82 12.26 7.65
N SER A 146 2.46 13.53 7.58
CA SER A 146 1.09 14.00 7.36
C SER A 146 0.42 13.39 6.12
N LEU A 147 1.21 13.08 5.09
CA LEU A 147 0.78 12.49 3.83
C LEU A 147 0.53 10.98 3.90
N TYR A 148 1.05 10.27 4.89
CA TYR A 148 0.99 8.81 4.95
C TYR A 148 -0.07 8.33 5.94
N SER A 149 -0.85 7.33 5.54
CA SER A 149 -1.73 6.57 6.45
C SER A 149 -1.02 5.35 7.02
N CYS A 150 -0.14 4.74 6.22
CA CYS A 150 0.59 3.54 6.59
C CYS A 150 2.00 3.53 6.01
N ALA A 151 2.97 3.09 6.79
CA ALA A 151 4.32 2.81 6.32
C ALA A 151 4.66 1.34 6.59
N ILE A 152 4.98 0.60 5.53
CA ILE A 152 5.44 -0.79 5.56
C ILE A 152 6.94 -0.77 5.36
N ILE A 153 7.68 -1.11 6.41
CA ILE A 153 9.14 -1.21 6.33
C ILE A 153 9.50 -2.63 5.93
N ASP A 154 10.07 -2.78 4.74
CA ASP A 154 10.50 -4.07 4.22
C ASP A 154 11.95 -4.37 4.59
N GLU A 155 12.29 -5.65 4.71
CA GLU A 155 13.64 -6.14 5.02
C GLU A 155 14.29 -5.46 6.25
N THR A 156 13.50 -5.20 7.29
CA THR A 156 13.93 -4.56 8.56
C THR A 156 15.04 -5.29 9.31
N HIS A 157 15.33 -6.54 8.91
CA HIS A 157 16.44 -7.32 9.44
C HIS A 157 17.82 -6.70 9.11
N GLU A 158 17.90 -5.83 8.09
CA GLU A 158 19.16 -5.13 7.73
C GLU A 158 19.55 -3.99 8.71
N ARG A 159 18.92 -3.86 9.89
CA ARG A 159 19.27 -2.88 10.96
C ARG A 159 19.44 -1.42 10.49
N THR A 160 18.85 -1.02 9.36
CA THR A 160 19.16 0.29 8.76
C THR A 160 18.09 1.35 9.04
N LEU A 161 16.84 0.97 9.38
CA LEU A 161 15.72 1.93 9.52
C LEU A 161 14.96 1.89 10.84
N ALA A 162 14.87 0.72 11.50
CA ALA A 162 14.00 0.54 12.66
C ALA A 162 14.40 1.42 13.87
N THR A 163 15.65 1.90 13.91
CA THR A 163 16.14 2.76 14.99
C THR A 163 15.86 4.25 14.76
N ASP A 164 15.69 4.68 13.51
CA ASP A 164 15.68 6.11 13.14
C ASP A 164 14.29 6.66 12.80
N ILE A 165 13.32 5.80 12.47
CA ILE A 165 11.94 6.20 12.18
C ILE A 165 11.05 5.79 13.35
N HIS A 166 10.98 6.65 14.37
CA HIS A 166 9.89 6.68 15.33
C HIS A 166 8.99 7.86 14.92
N PRO A 167 8.01 7.67 14.02
CA PRO A 167 7.22 8.76 13.48
C PRO A 167 6.19 9.17 14.55
N PRO A 168 6.39 10.28 15.27
CA PRO A 168 5.49 10.66 16.37
C PRO A 168 4.07 10.93 15.83
N GLY A 169 3.97 11.49 14.61
CA GLY A 169 2.70 11.83 13.97
C GLY A 169 1.88 10.65 13.42
N LEU A 170 2.50 9.51 13.09
CA LEU A 170 1.76 8.28 12.71
C LEU A 170 1.18 7.57 13.95
N ALA A 171 1.83 7.71 15.11
CA ALA A 171 1.35 7.14 16.38
C ALA A 171 0.21 7.95 17.01
N GLU A 172 0.09 9.26 16.74
CA GLU A 172 -0.95 10.11 17.32
C GLU A 172 -2.21 10.26 16.47
N LYS A 173 -2.14 9.94 15.16
CA LYS A 173 -3.33 9.84 14.31
C LYS A 173 -4.12 8.59 14.68
N GLY A 174 -5.02 8.72 15.65
CA GLY A 174 -6.03 7.69 15.95
C GLY A 174 -6.73 7.28 14.66
N ARG A 175 -6.61 5.99 14.29
CA ARG A 175 -7.33 5.45 13.14
C ARG A 175 -8.83 5.65 13.40
N GLY A 176 -9.50 6.40 12.52
CA GLY A 176 -10.96 6.47 12.54
C GLY A 176 -11.55 5.07 12.43
N PRO A 177 -12.81 4.84 12.85
CA PRO A 177 -13.40 3.51 12.81
C PRO A 177 -13.31 2.94 11.39
N SER A 178 -12.62 1.81 11.24
CA SER A 178 -12.57 1.01 10.02
C SER A 178 -14.02 0.61 9.69
N VAL A 179 -14.61 1.25 8.68
CA VAL A 179 -15.90 0.84 8.16
C VAL A 179 -15.64 -0.36 7.27
N ARG A 180 -16.17 -1.52 7.68
CA ARG A 180 -15.95 -2.77 6.95
C ARG A 180 -16.50 -2.60 5.53
N PRO A 181 -15.86 -3.18 4.50
CA PRO A 181 -16.35 -3.12 3.11
C PRO A 181 -17.78 -3.63 2.91
N GLN A 182 -18.36 -4.31 3.91
CA GLN A 182 -19.72 -4.86 3.89
C GLN A 182 -20.80 -3.86 4.32
N ASP A 183 -20.45 -2.74 4.95
CA ASP A 183 -21.41 -1.80 5.53
C ASP A 183 -21.86 -0.68 4.56
N HIS A 184 -21.29 -0.62 3.36
CA HIS A 184 -21.61 0.40 2.35
C HIS A 184 -22.70 -0.03 1.37
N HIS A 185 -23.91 -0.23 1.88
CA HIS A 185 -25.14 -0.26 1.08
C HIS A 185 -25.92 1.07 1.20
N HIS A 186 -25.26 2.22 1.20
CA HIS A 186 -25.85 3.55 0.88
C HIS A 186 -24.80 4.63 1.14
N ALA A 187 -24.02 5.02 0.13
CA ALA A 187 -23.29 6.28 0.18
C ALA A 187 -23.27 6.91 -1.21
N SER A 188 -24.16 7.88 -1.40
CA SER A 188 -24.22 8.73 -2.58
C SER A 188 -22.95 9.58 -2.63
N TYR A 189 -22.14 9.42 -3.67
CA TYR A 189 -20.97 10.27 -3.92
C TYR A 189 -21.41 11.73 -4.13
N PRO A 190 -20.78 12.72 -3.45
CA PRO A 190 -21.04 14.12 -3.75
C PRO A 190 -20.38 14.49 -5.07
N ARG A 191 -21.17 15.00 -6.02
CA ARG A 191 -20.68 15.65 -7.23
C ARG A 191 -19.92 16.92 -6.83
N ARG A 192 -18.68 17.06 -7.29
CA ARG A 192 -18.02 18.35 -7.49
C ARG A 192 -17.45 18.39 -8.89
#